data_AF-A0A5J5SEN7-F1
#
_entry.id   AF-A0A5J5SEN7-F1
#
_cell.length_a   1.000
_cell.length_b   1.000
_cell.length_c   1.000
_cell.angle_alpha   90.00
_cell.angle_beta   90.00
_cell.angle_gamma   90.00
#
_symmetry.space_group_name_H-M   'P 1'
#
loop_
_entity.id
_entity.type
_entity.pdbx_description
1 polymer ?
#
loop_
_entity_poly.entity_id
_entity_poly.type
_entity_poly.pdbx_seq_one_letter_code
_entity_poly.pdbx_strand_id
1 'polypeptide(L)'
;MVEPENYGHQHPLLLLLNEEQLIDNQSGVADCSKCGAKVSASCFSCAENCGFYLHKICAAAPLKLNHPFHRDHPLDLMHHSLLIKNPAY
;
A
#
# COMPACT_ATOMS: atom_id res chain seq x y z
N MET A 1 -14.96 13.78 -10.57
CA MET A 1 -14.24 14.03 -9.31
C MET A 1 -13.53 12.73 -8.99
N VAL A 2 -12.21 12.68 -9.15
CA VAL A 2 -11.43 11.45 -8.89
C VAL A 2 -11.23 11.42 -7.39
N GLU A 3 -11.90 10.50 -6.71
CA GLU A 3 -11.68 10.21 -5.29
C GLU A 3 -10.17 10.00 -5.10
N PRO A 4 -9.51 10.61 -4.10
CA PRO A 4 -8.13 10.29 -3.80
C PRO A 4 -8.09 8.79 -3.52
N GLU A 5 -7.33 8.05 -4.33
CA GLU A 5 -7.20 6.61 -4.23
C GLU A 5 -6.78 6.28 -2.80
N ASN A 6 -7.73 6.02 -1.91
CA ASN A 6 -7.41 5.63 -0.56
C ASN A 6 -6.84 4.22 -0.74
N TYR A 7 -5.51 4.10 -0.66
CA TYR A 7 -4.81 2.84 -0.87
C TYR A 7 -4.99 1.90 0.35
N GLY A 8 -6.16 1.95 0.99
CA GLY A 8 -6.41 1.44 2.33
C GLY A 8 -5.82 2.32 3.43
N HIS A 9 -5.52 3.59 3.13
CA HIS A 9 -4.90 4.54 4.07
C HIS A 9 -5.67 5.86 4.13
N GLN A 10 -5.70 6.48 5.32
CA GLN A 10 -6.54 7.66 5.61
C GLN A 10 -5.86 9.00 5.31
N HIS A 11 -4.53 9.03 5.17
CA HIS A 11 -3.78 10.24 4.86
C HIS A 11 -3.37 10.29 3.39
N PRO A 12 -3.16 11.49 2.81
CA PRO A 12 -2.60 11.62 1.48
C PRO A 12 -1.22 10.97 1.37
N LEU A 13 -0.94 10.39 0.20
CA LEU A 13 0.39 9.89 -0.12
C LEU A 13 1.16 10.89 -0.98
N LEU A 14 2.44 11.06 -0.67
CA LEU A 14 3.40 11.82 -1.46
C LEU A 14 4.29 10.85 -2.23
N LEU A 15 4.64 11.22 -3.46
CA LEU A 15 5.57 10.46 -4.27
C LEU A 15 7.01 10.87 -3.93
N LEU A 16 7.79 9.95 -3.38
CA LEU A 16 9.23 10.08 -3.21
C LEU A 16 9.94 9.56 -4.47
N LEU A 17 10.97 10.28 -4.89
CA LEU A 17 11.69 10.00 -6.13
C LEU A 17 13.15 9.59 -5.91
N ASN A 18 13.71 9.82 -4.72
CA ASN A 18 15.12 9.67 -4.40
C ASN A 18 15.35 9.26 -2.94
N GLU A 19 16.53 8.67 -2.67
CA GLU A 19 16.88 8.07 -1.38
C GLU A 19 17.03 9.10 -0.25
N GLU A 20 17.43 10.33 -0.57
CA GLU A 20 17.54 11.42 0.41
C GLU A 20 16.23 11.66 1.18
N GLN A 21 15.09 11.56 0.49
CA GLN A 21 13.77 11.72 1.10
C GLN A 21 13.33 10.51 1.93
N LEU A 22 14.01 9.36 1.81
CA LEU A 22 13.78 8.18 2.64
C LEU A 22 14.62 8.20 3.94
N ILE A 23 15.78 8.86 3.92
CA ILE A 23 16.73 8.85 5.04
C ILE A 23 16.22 9.68 6.24
N ASP A 24 15.46 10.76 5.98
CA ASP A 24 14.88 11.61 7.04
C ASP A 24 13.81 10.89 7.89
N ASN A 25 13.30 9.74 7.45
CA ASN A 25 12.17 9.06 8.08
C ASN A 25 12.57 7.94 9.07
N GLN A 26 13.81 7.96 9.56
CA GLN A 26 14.39 7.01 10.54
C GLN A 26 14.35 5.53 10.08
N SER A 27 15.52 5.03 9.68
CA SER A 27 15.81 3.69 9.14
C SER A 27 15.62 3.62 7.62
N GLY A 28 16.73 3.70 6.89
CA GLY A 28 16.79 3.74 5.42
C GLY A 28 16.29 2.49 4.68
N VAL A 29 15.43 1.66 5.29
CA VAL A 29 14.82 0.50 4.65
C VAL A 29 13.38 0.29 5.13
N ALA A 30 12.46 1.11 4.64
CA ALA A 30 11.02 0.97 4.91
C ALA A 30 10.41 -0.25 4.20
N ASP A 31 9.36 -0.82 4.80
CA ASP A 31 8.58 -1.93 4.24
C ASP A 31 7.32 -1.41 3.54
N CYS A 32 6.97 -2.00 2.42
CA CYS A 32 5.72 -1.72 1.73
C CYS A 32 4.55 -2.27 2.56
N SER A 33 3.62 -1.40 2.96
CA SER A 33 2.46 -1.77 3.78
C SER A 33 1.52 -2.79 3.11
N LYS A 34 1.59 -2.96 1.79
CA LYS A 34 0.75 -3.92 1.04
C LYS A 34 1.41 -5.28 0.86
N CYS A 35 2.71 -5.35 0.54
CA CYS A 35 3.38 -6.62 0.22
C CYS A 35 4.43 -7.06 1.25
N GLY A 36 4.76 -6.20 2.22
CA GLY A 36 5.75 -6.46 3.26
C GLY A 36 7.21 -6.45 2.79
N ALA A 37 7.47 -6.30 1.49
CA ALA A 37 8.83 -6.22 0.95
C ALA A 37 9.40 -4.79 1.06
N LYS A 38 10.74 -4.67 1.09
CA LYS A 38 11.42 -3.37 1.16
C LYS A 38 11.02 -2.45 0.00
N VAL A 39 10.73 -1.18 0.30
CA VAL A 39 10.55 -0.16 -0.74
C VAL A 39 11.89 0.36 -1.23
N SER A 40 11.96 0.70 -2.52
CA SER A 40 13.07 1.46 -3.09
C SER A 40 12.81 2.97 -2.96
N ALA A 41 13.84 3.78 -3.25
CA ALA A 41 13.80 5.24 -3.32
C ALA A 41 12.55 5.83 -4.00
N SER A 42 12.06 5.13 -5.03
CA SER A 42 10.87 5.54 -5.79
C SER A 42 9.61 4.88 -5.22
N CYS A 43 9.03 5.46 -4.18
CA CYS A 43 7.85 4.92 -3.52
C CYS A 43 6.86 6.03 -3.12
N PHE A 44 5.66 5.64 -2.72
CA PHE A 44 4.74 6.53 -2.04
C PHE A 44 4.98 6.47 -0.53
N SER A 45 5.00 7.61 0.15
CA SER A 45 5.00 7.72 1.60
C SER A 45 3.79 8.51 2.08
N CYS A 46 3.34 8.24 3.30
CA CYS A 46 2.31 9.07 3.94
C CYS A 46 2.87 10.47 4.25
N ALA A 47 2.09 11.51 3.90
CA ALA A 47 2.44 12.90 4.16
C ALA A 47 2.58 13.23 5.66
N GLU A 48 1.91 12.46 6.53
CA GLU A 48 1.96 12.61 7.98
C GLU A 48 3.04 11.75 8.66
N ASN A 49 3.93 11.14 7.88
CA ASN A 49 5.04 10.31 8.38
C ASN A 49 4.60 9.17 9.32
N CYS A 50 3.39 8.64 9.16
CA CYS A 50 2.85 7.57 10.02
C CYS A 50 3.43 6.17 9.73
N GLY A 51 4.55 6.07 9.01
CA GLY A 51 5.20 4.80 8.65
C GLY A 51 4.52 4.02 7.53
N PHE A 52 3.58 4.62 6.78
CA PHE A 52 2.93 3.96 5.65
C PHE A 52 3.68 4.22 4.34
N TYR A 53 4.15 3.15 3.70
CA TYR A 53 4.90 3.21 2.45
C TYR A 53 4.34 2.22 1.43
N LEU A 54 4.35 2.57 0.14
CA LEU A 54 3.94 1.68 -0.94
C LEU A 54 4.89 1.74 -2.12
N HIS A 55 5.22 0.59 -2.72
CA HIS A 55 5.73 0.59 -4.09
C HIS A 55 4.70 1.22 -5.03
N LYS A 56 5.17 1.89 -6.08
CA LYS A 56 4.30 2.42 -7.14
C LYS A 56 3.36 1.35 -7.71
N ILE A 57 3.88 0.15 -7.94
CA ILE A 57 3.11 -0.99 -8.45
C ILE A 57 2.07 -1.45 -7.43
N CYS A 58 2.42 -1.47 -6.13
CA CYS A 58 1.47 -1.83 -5.08
C CYS A 58 0.36 -0.78 -4.90
N ALA A 59 0.66 0.51 -5.15
CA ALA A 59 -0.36 1.55 -5.19
C ALA A 59 -1.35 1.30 -6.34
N ALA A 60 -0.85 1.07 -7.56
CA ALA A 60 -1.68 0.82 -8.74
C ALA A 60 -2.38 -0.57 -8.77
N ALA A 61 -2.01 -1.48 -7.87
CA ALA A 61 -2.61 -2.81 -7.83
C ALA A 61 -4.12 -2.74 -7.51
N PRO A 62 -4.97 -3.42 -8.30
CA PRO A 62 -6.41 -3.37 -8.10
C PRO A 62 -6.80 -4.02 -6.77
N LEU A 63 -7.80 -3.46 -6.11
CA LEU A 63 -8.37 -4.04 -4.89
C LEU A 63 -9.19 -5.31 -5.18
N LYS A 64 -9.60 -5.52 -6.43
CA LYS A 64 -10.34 -6.70 -6.88
C LYS A 64 -9.72 -7.27 -8.14
N LEU A 65 -9.47 -8.57 -8.16
CA LEU A 65 -8.94 -9.28 -9.30
C LEU A 65 -9.97 -10.28 -9.83
N ASN A 66 -10.42 -10.06 -11.06
CA ASN A 66 -11.31 -10.97 -11.79
C ASN A 66 -10.47 -11.86 -12.70
N HIS A 67 -10.29 -13.12 -12.31
CA HIS A 67 -9.52 -14.06 -13.12
C HIS A 67 -10.41 -14.76 -14.17
N PRO A 68 -9.97 -14.94 -15.44
CA PRO A 68 -10.80 -15.55 -16.49
C PRO A 68 -11.30 -16.97 -16.20
N PHE A 69 -10.60 -17.70 -15.32
CA PHE A 69 -10.98 -19.04 -14.87
C PHE A 69 -11.86 -19.05 -13.61
N HIS A 70 -12.04 -17.89 -12.94
CA HIS A 70 -12.87 -17.70 -11.75
C HIS A 70 -13.76 -16.46 -11.93
N ARG A 71 -14.52 -16.40 -13.04
CA ARG A 71 -15.29 -15.21 -13.43
C ARG A 71 -16.32 -14.78 -12.40
N ASP A 72 -16.89 -15.75 -11.70
CA ASP A 72 -17.93 -15.53 -10.68
C ASP A 72 -17.38 -15.38 -9.26
N HIS A 73 -16.05 -15.51 -9.09
CA HIS A 73 -15.38 -15.48 -7.79
C HIS A 73 -14.20 -14.48 -7.81
N PRO A 74 -14.49 -13.16 -7.79
CA PRO A 74 -13.45 -12.13 -7.66
C PRO A 74 -12.60 -12.36 -6.42
N LEU A 75 -11.29 -12.12 -6.54
CA LEU A 75 -10.36 -12.07 -5.41
C LEU A 75 -10.29 -10.64 -4.90
N ASP A 76 -10.69 -10.40 -3.65
CA ASP A 76 -10.54 -9.12 -2.98
C ASP A 76 -9.19 -9.05 -2.25
N LEU A 77 -8.42 -7.99 -2.49
CA LEU A 77 -7.19 -7.71 -1.75
C LEU A 77 -7.55 -7.19 -0.36
N MET A 78 -7.34 -8.03 0.66
CA MET A 78 -7.61 -7.67 2.06
C MET A 78 -6.36 -7.15 2.76
N HIS A 79 -6.52 -6.10 3.56
CA HIS A 79 -5.45 -5.63 4.44
C HIS A 79 -5.32 -6.54 5.66
N HIS A 80 -4.11 -7.01 5.97
CA HIS A 80 -3.86 -7.97 7.05
C HIS A 80 -4.41 -7.49 8.41
N SER A 81 -4.40 -6.18 8.70
CA SER A 81 -4.94 -5.63 9.95
C SER A 81 -6.46 -5.78 10.11
N LEU A 82 -7.20 -6.12 9.04
CA LEU A 82 -8.64 -6.39 9.09
C LEU A 82 -8.94 -7.88 9.39
N LEU A 83 -8.00 -8.79 9.11
CA LEU A 83 -8.16 -10.22 9.40
C LEU A 83 -8.10 -10.49 10.90
N ILE A 84 -7.24 -9.76 11.63
CA ILE A 84 -7.08 -9.89 13.09
C ILE A 84 -8.28 -9.36 13.89
N LYS A 85 -9.22 -8.64 13.24
CA LYS A 85 -10.43 -8.09 13.88
C LYS A 85 -11.69 -8.92 13.62
N ASN A 86 -11.59 -10.00 12.83
CA ASN A 86 -12.72 -10.87 12.53
C ASN A 86 -12.44 -12.27 13.11
N PRO A 87 -12.92 -12.59 14.33
CA PRO A 87 -12.75 -13.91 14.93
C PRO A 87 -13.75 -14.94 14.35
N ALA A 88 -14.07 -14.84 13.05
CA ALA A 88 -15.11 -15.65 12.41
C ALA A 88 -14.55 -16.80 11.55
N TYR A 89 -13.31 -17.22 11.79
CA TYR A 89 -12.76 -18.52 11.42
C TYR A 89 -11.85 -19.03 12.53
#